data_AF-A0A0N9NEM6-F1
#
_entry.id   AF-A0A0N9NEM6-F1
#
_cell.length_a   1.000
_cell.length_b   1.000
_cell.length_c   1.000
_cell.angle_alpha   90.00
_cell.angle_beta   90.00
_cell.angle_gamma   90.00
#
_symmetry.space_group_name_H-M   'P 1'
#
loop_
_entity.id
_entity.type
_entity.pdbx_description
1 polymer ?
#
loop_
_entity_poly.entity_id
_entity_poly.type
_entity_poly.pdbx_seq_one_letter_code
_entity_poly.pdbx_strand_id
1 'polypeptide(L)'
;MSVEDLVYQRELWSRRAAVARECGEELGELARSLARVVEWNYFGRDCVEGQSVYDGLAALIDSGVGTLERVASDAVALAAAATGAIRELESADGVGGTLIGGQ
;
A
#
# COMPACT_ATOMS: atom_id res chain seq x y z
N MET A 1 7.64 -27.84 12.99
CA MET A 1 8.18 -26.61 12.37
C MET A 1 9.54 -26.41 12.98
N SER A 2 10.60 -26.38 12.17
CA SER A 2 11.96 -26.20 12.69
C SER A 2 12.22 -24.72 13.00
N VAL A 3 13.28 -24.43 13.76
CA VAL A 3 13.74 -23.04 14.00
C VAL A 3 14.10 -22.34 12.68
N GLU A 4 14.66 -23.09 11.73
CA GLU A 4 14.98 -22.59 10.39
C GLU A 4 13.73 -22.21 9.60
N ASP A 5 12.64 -22.99 9.72
CA ASP A 5 11.35 -22.65 9.11
C ASP A 5 10.79 -21.33 9.67
N LEU A 6 10.91 -21.11 10.98
CA LEU A 6 10.42 -19.90 11.65
C LEU A 6 11.20 -18.65 11.23
N VAL A 7 12.54 -18.75 11.19
CA VAL A 7 13.41 -17.66 10.71
C VAL A 7 13.07 -17.33 9.25
N TYR A 8 12.90 -18.34 8.40
CA TYR A 8 12.51 -18.15 7.01
C TYR A 8 11.13 -17.49 6.87
N GLN A 9 10.13 -17.94 7.63
CA GLN A 9 8.80 -17.33 7.61
C GLN A 9 8.84 -15.86 8.04
N ARG A 10 9.61 -15.54 9.10
CA ARG A 10 9.79 -14.16 9.56
C ARG A 10 10.40 -13.26 8.50
N GLU A 11 11.47 -13.72 7.84
CA GLU A 11 12.11 -12.97 6.75
C GLU A 11 11.15 -12.76 5.59
N LEU A 12 10.38 -13.79 5.21
CA LEU A 12 9.40 -13.72 4.15
C LEU A 12 8.30 -12.69 4.45
N TRP A 13 7.72 -12.71 5.65
CA TRP A 13 6.70 -11.74 6.06
C TRP A 13 7.24 -10.33 6.18
N SER A 14 8.49 -10.17 6.65
CA SER A 14 9.17 -8.87 6.70
C SER A 14 9.33 -8.28 5.29
N ARG A 15 9.76 -9.10 4.33
CA ARG A 15 9.90 -8.68 2.93
C ARG A 15 8.56 -8.31 2.30
N ARG A 16 7.50 -9.09 2.57
CA ARG A 16 6.14 -8.76 2.10
C ARG A 16 5.65 -7.44 2.68
N ALA A 17 5.89 -7.19 3.97
CA ALA A 17 5.51 -5.94 4.62
C ALA A 17 6.24 -4.74 4.01
N ALA A 18 7.54 -4.89 3.74
CA ALA A 18 8.34 -3.85 3.11
C ALA A 18 7.84 -3.50 1.69
N VAL A 19 7.65 -4.52 0.85
CA VAL A 19 7.16 -4.32 -0.53
C VAL A 19 5.76 -3.70 -0.54
N ALA A 20 4.85 -4.17 0.32
CA ALA A 20 3.50 -3.61 0.40
C ALA A 20 3.51 -2.14 0.85
N ARG A 21 4.41 -1.76 1.75
CA ARG A 21 4.58 -0.36 2.17
C ARG A 21 5.11 0.50 1.04
N GLU A 22 6.17 0.06 0.37
CA GLU A 22 6.77 0.76 -0.78
C GLU A 22 5.74 0.98 -1.89
N CYS A 23 4.98 -0.07 -2.25
CA CYS A 23 3.89 0.06 -3.21
C CYS A 23 2.82 1.08 -2.76
N GLY A 24 2.46 1.09 -1.47
CA GLY A 24 1.51 2.07 -0.94
C GLY A 24 2.00 3.51 -1.06
N GLU A 25 3.29 3.74 -0.78
CA GLU A 25 3.93 5.04 -0.90
C GLU A 25 3.99 5.51 -2.36
N GLU A 26 4.46 4.67 -3.28
CA GLU A 26 4.55 4.97 -4.71
C GLU A 26 3.17 5.25 -5.34
N LEU A 27 2.16 4.45 -5.01
CA LEU A 27 0.80 4.66 -5.50
C LEU A 27 0.20 5.98 -4.97
N GLY A 28 0.48 6.34 -3.71
CA GLY A 28 0.09 7.62 -3.15
C GLY A 28 0.80 8.80 -3.83
N GLU A 29 2.07 8.66 -4.17
CA GLU A 29 2.81 9.67 -4.95
C GLU A 29 2.29 9.83 -6.37
N LEU A 30 1.95 8.71 -7.01
CA LEU A 30 1.35 8.70 -8.34
C LEU A 30 -0.02 9.38 -8.32
N ALA A 31 -0.87 9.10 -7.31
CA ALA A 31 -2.17 9.74 -7.15
C ALA A 31 -2.03 11.27 -7.04
N ARG A 32 -1.11 11.75 -6.19
CA ARG A 32 -0.82 13.19 -6.05
C ARG A 32 -0.30 13.81 -7.34
N SER A 33 0.53 13.09 -8.09
CA SER A 33 1.08 13.58 -9.35
C SER A 33 0.02 13.62 -10.45
N LEU A 34 -0.86 12.63 -10.49
CA LEU A 34 -1.96 12.56 -11.44
C LEU A 34 -2.99 13.67 -11.19
N ALA A 35 -3.34 13.95 -9.93
CA ALA A 35 -4.25 15.04 -9.58
C ALA A 35 -3.78 16.41 -10.11
N ARG A 36 -2.46 16.64 -10.11
CA ARG A 36 -1.88 17.88 -10.65
C ARG A 36 -2.03 18.03 -12.16
N VAL A 37 -2.19 16.95 -12.93
CA VAL A 37 -2.25 17.01 -14.40
C VAL A 37 -3.43 17.86 -14.88
N VAL A 38 -4.55 17.85 -14.15
CA VAL A 38 -5.74 18.65 -14.50
C VAL A 38 -5.52 20.14 -14.26
N GLU A 39 -4.73 20.51 -13.25
CA GLU A 39 -4.48 21.93 -12.87
C GLU A 39 -3.83 22.75 -14.00
N TRP A 40 -3.06 22.09 -14.87
CA TRP A 40 -2.32 22.73 -15.97
C TRP A 40 -3.06 22.63 -17.31
N ASN A 41 -4.26 22.06 -17.34
CA ASN A 41 -4.96 21.84 -18.60
C ASN A 41 -5.61 23.13 -19.14
N TYR A 42 -5.14 23.57 -20.31
CA TYR A 42 -5.60 24.79 -20.99
C TYR A 42 -7.10 24.77 -21.32
N PHE A 43 -7.70 23.60 -21.59
CA PHE A 43 -9.12 23.51 -21.94
C PHE A 43 -10.05 23.86 -20.77
N GLY A 44 -9.58 23.82 -19.53
CA GLY A 44 -10.32 24.26 -18.34
C GLY A 44 -10.15 25.74 -18.00
N ARG A 45 -9.35 26.50 -18.75
CA ARG A 45 -9.18 27.95 -18.58
C ARG A 45 -9.64 28.68 -19.84
N ASP A 46 -10.81 29.29 -19.75
CA ASP A 46 -11.34 30.24 -20.74
C ASP A 46 -11.54 29.67 -22.17
N CYS A 47 -11.59 28.34 -22.33
CA CYS A 47 -11.90 27.66 -23.60
C CYS A 47 -13.29 27.02 -23.55
N VAL A 48 -14.29 27.74 -24.06
CA VAL A 48 -15.69 27.29 -24.05
C VAL A 48 -15.89 26.02 -24.88
N GLU A 49 -15.21 25.91 -26.02
CA GLU A 49 -15.27 24.75 -26.91
C GLU A 49 -14.59 23.50 -26.32
N GLY A 50 -13.63 23.70 -25.42
CA GLY A 50 -12.86 22.65 -24.76
C GLY A 50 -13.48 22.12 -23.46
N GLN A 51 -14.50 22.79 -22.93
CA GLN A 51 -15.04 22.52 -21.60
C GLN A 51 -15.48 21.06 -21.42
N SER A 52 -16.21 20.48 -22.39
CA SER A 52 -16.66 19.10 -22.28
C SER A 52 -15.52 18.07 -22.29
N VAL A 53 -14.43 18.38 -22.99
CA VAL A 53 -13.23 17.52 -23.02
C VAL A 53 -12.48 17.63 -21.70
N TYR A 54 -12.36 18.84 -21.16
CA TYR A 54 -11.80 19.09 -19.85
C TYR A 54 -12.58 18.35 -18.75
N ASP A 55 -13.92 18.49 -18.73
CA ASP A 55 -14.77 17.85 -17.72
C ASP A 55 -14.65 16.32 -17.76
N GLY A 56 -14.63 15.74 -18.96
CA GLY A 56 -14.42 14.29 -19.13
C GLY A 56 -13.04 13.83 -18.66
N LEU A 57 -11.99 14.58 -18.98
CA LEU A 57 -10.63 14.28 -18.54
C LEU A 57 -10.49 14.42 -17.01
N ALA A 58 -11.05 15.48 -16.43
CA ALA A 58 -11.05 15.73 -15.00
C ALA A 58 -11.75 14.59 -14.25
N ALA A 59 -12.94 14.18 -14.71
CA ALA A 59 -13.67 13.07 -14.10
C ALA A 59 -12.90 11.73 -14.19
N LEU A 60 -12.24 11.45 -15.31
CA LEU A 60 -11.40 10.25 -15.46
C LEU A 60 -10.18 10.29 -14.54
N ILE A 61 -9.53 11.44 -14.43
CA ILE A 61 -8.38 11.63 -13.54
C ILE A 61 -8.80 11.49 -12.08
N ASP A 62 -9.89 12.15 -11.64
CA ASP A 62 -10.39 12.04 -10.28
C ASP A 62 -10.75 10.59 -9.91
N SER A 63 -11.41 9.86 -10.82
CA SER A 63 -11.70 8.45 -10.63
C SER A 63 -10.43 7.59 -10.54
N GLY A 64 -9.41 7.93 -11.33
CA GLY A 64 -8.09 7.27 -11.31
C GLY A 64 -7.36 7.53 -9.99
N VAL A 65 -7.33 8.77 -9.54
CA VAL A 65 -6.75 9.20 -8.25
C VAL A 65 -7.42 8.44 -7.11
N GLY A 66 -8.75 8.43 -7.03
CA GLY A 66 -9.46 7.70 -5.97
C GLY A 66 -9.21 6.19 -6.00
N THR A 67 -8.97 5.61 -7.19
CA THR A 67 -8.56 4.21 -7.32
C THR A 67 -7.15 3.98 -6.79
N LEU A 68 -6.19 4.84 -7.13
CA LEU A 68 -4.81 4.75 -6.65
C LEU A 68 -4.74 4.93 -5.14
N GLU A 69 -5.46 5.89 -4.56
CA GLU A 69 -5.51 6.12 -3.11
C GLU A 69 -6.06 4.91 -2.36
N ARG A 70 -7.11 4.28 -2.88
CA ARG A 70 -7.67 3.05 -2.30
C ARG A 70 -6.67 1.91 -2.34
N VAL A 71 -6.02 1.66 -3.47
CA VAL A 71 -5.03 0.58 -3.58
C VAL A 71 -3.80 0.87 -2.71
N ALA A 72 -3.40 2.14 -2.60
CA ALA A 72 -2.34 2.55 -1.68
C ALA A 72 -2.71 2.24 -0.22
N SER A 73 -3.95 2.56 0.20
CA SER A 73 -4.47 2.23 1.51
C SER A 73 -4.50 0.72 1.76
N ASP A 74 -4.95 -0.07 0.78
CA ASP A 74 -4.98 -1.53 0.87
C ASP A 74 -3.56 -2.11 1.03
N ALA A 75 -2.57 -1.54 0.34
CA ALA A 75 -1.17 -1.94 0.44
C ALA A 75 -0.58 -1.62 1.82
N VAL A 76 -0.90 -0.44 2.38
CA VAL A 76 -0.51 -0.09 3.77
C VAL A 76 -1.17 -1.02 4.78
N ALA A 77 -2.46 -1.36 4.60
CA ALA A 77 -3.16 -2.30 5.46
C ALA A 77 -2.53 -3.70 5.39
N LEU A 78 -2.13 -4.16 4.20
CA LEU A 78 -1.41 -5.42 4.00
C LEU A 78 -0.05 -5.41 4.71
N ALA A 79 0.69 -4.30 4.63
CA ALA A 79 1.96 -4.15 5.34
C ALA A 79 1.78 -4.24 6.87
N ALA A 80 0.72 -3.62 7.39
CA ALA A 80 0.37 -3.70 8.81
C ALA A 80 -0.02 -5.13 9.23
N ALA A 81 -0.82 -5.83 8.42
CA ALA A 81 -1.22 -7.22 8.67
C ALA A 81 0.00 -8.16 8.65
N ALA A 82 0.90 -8.01 7.67
CA ALA A 82 2.13 -8.78 7.61
C ALA A 82 3.04 -8.52 8.83
N THR A 83 3.11 -7.28 9.29
CA THR A 83 3.83 -6.94 10.54
C THR A 83 3.17 -7.58 11.77
N GLY A 84 1.84 -7.64 11.82
CA GLY A 84 1.08 -8.34 12.86
C GLY A 84 1.40 -9.83 12.90
N ALA A 85 1.41 -10.50 11.74
CA ALA A 85 1.77 -11.91 11.63
C ALA A 85 3.18 -12.23 12.15
N ILE A 86 4.15 -11.33 11.93
CA ILE A 86 5.51 -11.47 12.50
C ILE A 86 5.46 -11.46 14.03
N ARG A 87 4.71 -10.53 14.64
CA ARG A 87 4.58 -10.43 16.09
C ARG A 87 3.89 -11.65 16.69
N GLU A 88 2.88 -12.19 16.01
CA GLU A 88 2.21 -13.43 16.42
C GLU A 88 3.17 -14.62 16.38
N LEU A 89 4.00 -14.73 15.34
CA LEU A 89 5.05 -15.75 15.25
C LEU A 89 6.07 -15.61 16.39
N GLU A 90 6.54 -14.39 16.68
CA GLU A 90 7.48 -14.12 17.78
C GLU A 90 6.87 -14.45 19.15
N SER A 91 5.59 -14.11 19.36
CA SER A 91 4.89 -14.43 20.60
C SER A 91 4.68 -15.93 20.78
N ALA A 92 4.34 -16.66 19.70
CA ALA A 92 4.17 -18.11 19.75
C ALA A 92 5.50 -18.82 20.06
N ASP A 93 6.61 -18.32 19.50
CA ASP A 93 7.96 -18.85 19.76
C ASP A 93 8.37 -18.64 21.23
N GLY A 94 8.15 -17.43 21.79
CA GLY A 94 8.44 -17.14 23.20
C GLY A 94 7.65 -18.02 24.19
N VAL A 95 6.38 -18.33 23.89
CA VAL A 95 5.57 -19.24 24.70
C VAL A 95 6.03 -20.70 24.55
N GLY A 96 6.36 -21.15 23.34
CA GLY A 96 6.88 -22.49 23.08
C GLY A 96 8.23 -22.76 23.75
N GLY A 97 9.16 -21.81 23.71
CA GLY A 97 10.46 -21.89 24.39
C GLY A 97 10.34 -21.98 25.91
N THR A 98 9.36 -21.30 26.50
CA THR A 98 9.12 -21.33 27.95
C THR A 98 8.49 -22.65 28.42
N LEU A 99 7.67 -23.29 27.58
CA LEU A 99 7.02 -24.57 27.88
C LEU A 99 7.96 -25.78 27.74
N ILE A 100 8.96 -25.72 26.86
CA ILE A 100 9.89 -26.84 26.59
C ILE A 100 11.16 -26.73 27.44
N GLY A 101 11.62 -25.53 27.80
CA GLY A 101 12.83 -25.31 28.62
C GLY A 101 12.65 -25.45 30.14
N GLY A 102 11.44 -25.77 30.61
CA GLY A 102 11.06 -25.82 32.02
C GLY A 102 11.01 -27.23 32.66
N GLN A 103 11.63 -28.24 32.05
CA GLN A 103 11.78 -29.59 32.63
C GLN A 103 13.23 -29.89 33.00
#